data_AF-A0A7L2WWU4-F1
#
_entry.id   AF-A0A7L2WWU4-F1
#
_cell.length_a   1.000
_cell.length_b   1.000
_cell.length_c   1.000
_cell.angle_alpha   90.00
_cell.angle_beta   90.00
_cell.angle_gamma   90.00
#
_symmetry.space_group_name_H-M   'P 1'
#
loop_
_entity.id
_entity.type
_entity.pdbx_description
1 polymer ?
#
loop_
_entity_poly.entity_id
_entity_poly.type
_entity_poly.pdbx_seq_one_letter_code
_entity_poly.pdbx_strand_id
1 'polypeptide(L)'
;GWGSQSSKVHIHHSTWLHFPGHNLRWILTFILLFVLVCEIAEGIVSDGVSESRHLHLYMPAGMAFLAAITSVVYYHNIETSNFPKLLIALLFYWTLAFITKTIKFVKFCDNGVGFSQLRFCLTGLLVVLYGMLLAVEINVIRVRRYVFFKTPKEVKPPEDLQDLGVRFLQPFVNLLSKGTYWWMNTFIKTAHKKPIDLKTIGKLPIAMRALTNYIRLNEAFEAQKNRRSSSPQGSRSIWRALCCAFGRPLLLSSTFRILADLLGFAGPLCISGIV
;
A
#
# COMPACT_ATOMS: atom_id res chain seq x y z
N GLY A 1 -21.50 8.71 -1.13
CA GLY A 1 -20.14 8.60 -0.57
C GLY A 1 -20.03 9.38 0.72
N TRP A 2 -19.76 10.68 0.65
CA TRP A 2 -19.45 11.50 1.84
C TRP A 2 -20.68 11.90 2.68
N GLY A 3 -21.78 12.31 2.04
CA GLY A 3 -23.03 12.66 2.77
C GLY A 3 -23.64 11.50 3.56
N SER A 4 -23.47 10.25 3.10
CA SER A 4 -23.92 9.06 3.83
C SER A 4 -22.97 8.66 4.97
N GLN A 5 -21.71 9.08 4.94
CA GLN A 5 -20.76 8.82 6.03
C GLN A 5 -21.07 9.71 7.25
N SER A 6 -21.59 10.92 7.03
CA SER A 6 -22.01 11.83 8.10
C SER A 6 -23.14 11.26 8.97
N SER A 7 -24.00 10.38 8.43
CA SER A 7 -25.18 9.86 9.14
C SER A 7 -25.01 8.50 9.82
N LYS A 8 -23.98 7.70 9.47
CA LYS A 8 -23.83 6.30 9.94
C LYS A 8 -22.38 5.89 10.25
N VAL A 9 -21.70 6.64 11.12
CA VAL A 9 -20.24 6.47 11.40
C VAL A 9 -19.89 5.12 12.06
N HIS A 10 -20.76 4.57 12.93
CA HIS A 10 -20.45 3.35 13.69
C HIS A 10 -20.42 2.04 12.87
N ILE A 11 -21.11 1.99 11.72
CA ILE A 11 -21.22 0.77 10.89
C ILE A 11 -19.97 0.57 10.01
N HIS A 12 -19.11 1.58 9.89
CA HIS A 12 -18.07 1.59 8.87
C HIS A 12 -16.86 0.70 9.16
N HIS A 13 -16.49 0.47 10.42
CA HIS A 13 -15.30 -0.32 10.76
C HIS A 13 -15.55 -1.84 10.64
N SER A 14 -16.79 -2.29 10.80
CA SER A 14 -17.12 -3.72 10.77
C SER A 14 -17.12 -4.33 9.36
N THR A 15 -17.14 -3.50 8.31
CA THR A 15 -17.19 -3.94 6.90
C THR A 15 -15.83 -3.89 6.20
N TRP A 16 -14.76 -3.48 6.88
CA TRP A 16 -13.45 -3.32 6.24
C TRP A 16 -12.88 -4.66 5.76
N LEU A 17 -12.60 -4.72 4.47
CA LEU A 17 -12.00 -5.89 3.85
C LEU A 17 -11.05 -5.45 2.75
N HIS A 18 -9.75 -5.71 2.94
CA HIS A 18 -8.78 -5.42 1.91
C HIS A 18 -8.92 -6.35 0.71
N PHE A 19 -8.86 -5.79 -0.49
CA PHE A 19 -8.81 -6.62 -1.69
C PHE A 19 -7.44 -7.32 -1.83
N PRO A 20 -7.38 -8.48 -2.52
CA PRO A 20 -6.10 -9.13 -2.85
C PRO A 20 -5.14 -8.16 -3.53
N GLY A 21 -3.87 -8.14 -3.12
CA GLY A 21 -2.88 -7.21 -3.69
C GLY A 21 -2.95 -5.76 -3.17
N HIS A 22 -3.74 -5.48 -2.13
CA HIS A 22 -3.84 -4.15 -1.50
C HIS A 22 -2.49 -3.48 -1.22
N ASN A 23 -1.58 -4.17 -0.51
CA ASN A 23 -0.28 -3.60 -0.14
C ASN A 23 0.56 -3.26 -1.38
N LEU A 24 0.57 -4.14 -2.38
CA LEU A 24 1.31 -3.91 -3.63
C LEU A 24 0.73 -2.72 -4.40
N ARG A 25 -0.60 -2.59 -4.47
CA ARG A 25 -1.25 -1.42 -5.08
C ARG A 25 -0.78 -0.12 -4.43
N TRP A 26 -0.82 -0.04 -3.10
CA TRP A 26 -0.37 1.17 -2.39
C TRP A 26 1.11 1.51 -2.64
N ILE A 27 2.00 0.51 -2.60
CA ILE A 27 3.43 0.70 -2.88
C ILE A 27 3.62 1.23 -4.30
N LEU A 28 2.99 0.62 -5.30
CA LEU A 28 3.06 1.05 -6.69
C LEU A 28 2.50 2.47 -6.87
N THR A 29 1.41 2.82 -6.19
CA THR A 29 0.86 4.18 -6.23
C THR A 29 1.82 5.21 -5.63
N PHE A 30 2.52 4.90 -4.52
CA PHE A 30 3.51 5.81 -3.96
C PHE A 30 4.70 6.03 -4.89
N ILE A 31 5.20 4.96 -5.52
CA ILE A 31 6.26 5.06 -6.51
C ILE A 31 5.78 5.86 -7.74
N LEU A 32 4.54 5.62 -8.20
CA LEU A 32 3.92 6.39 -9.29
C LEU A 32 3.85 7.88 -8.96
N LEU A 33 3.38 8.25 -7.76
CA LEU A 33 3.31 9.65 -7.34
C LEU A 33 4.69 10.30 -7.30
N PHE A 34 5.70 9.58 -6.78
CA PHE A 34 7.08 10.06 -6.76
C PHE A 34 7.61 10.34 -8.18
N VAL A 35 7.42 9.40 -9.10
CA VAL A 35 7.89 9.53 -10.49
C VAL A 35 7.14 10.63 -11.24
N LEU A 36 5.85 10.82 -10.96
CA LEU A 36 5.07 11.93 -11.51
C LEU A 36 5.57 13.29 -10.98
N VAL A 37 5.98 13.38 -9.71
CA VAL A 37 6.65 14.59 -9.19
C VAL A 37 7.97 14.83 -9.92
N CYS A 38 8.74 13.78 -10.23
CA CYS A 38 9.95 13.92 -11.05
C CYS A 38 9.63 14.37 -12.49
N GLU A 39 8.57 13.85 -13.15
CA GLU A 39 8.15 14.30 -14.49
C GLU A 39 7.69 15.77 -14.46
N ILE A 40 7.01 16.21 -13.40
CA ILE A 40 6.64 17.62 -13.20
C ILE A 40 7.90 18.49 -13.04
N ALA A 41 8.83 18.09 -12.19
CA ALA A 41 10.06 18.85 -11.95
C ALA A 41 10.90 18.97 -13.23
N GLU A 42 11.08 17.86 -13.96
CA GLU A 42 11.77 17.83 -15.24
C GLU A 42 11.07 18.68 -16.31
N GLY A 43 9.73 18.67 -16.32
CA GLY A 43 8.90 19.52 -17.19
C GLY A 43 9.07 21.01 -16.90
N ILE A 44 9.09 21.42 -15.63
CA ILE A 44 9.27 22.82 -15.21
C ILE A 44 10.69 23.31 -15.56
N VAL A 45 11.71 22.51 -15.28
CA VAL A 45 13.11 22.87 -15.60
C VAL A 45 13.32 22.98 -17.11
N SER A 46 12.73 22.08 -17.90
CA SER A 46 12.78 22.14 -19.36
C SER A 46 12.11 23.39 -19.93
N ASP A 47 10.96 23.77 -19.37
CA ASP A 47 10.21 24.96 -19.78
C ASP A 47 10.99 26.25 -19.47
N GLY A 48 11.61 26.32 -18.29
CA GLY A 48 12.36 27.51 -17.85
C GLY A 48 13.60 27.86 -18.67
N VAL A 49 14.11 26.93 -19.48
CA VAL A 49 15.25 27.14 -20.40
C VAL A 49 14.79 27.55 -21.81
N SER A 50 13.51 27.40 -22.11
CA SER A 50 12.95 27.68 -23.44
C SER A 50 12.50 29.14 -23.56
N GLU A 51 12.61 29.74 -24.76
CA GLU A 51 12.18 31.13 -25.00
C GLU A 51 10.66 31.31 -24.92
N SER A 52 9.89 30.23 -25.06
CA SER A 52 8.42 30.26 -25.05
C SER A 52 7.83 29.29 -24.03
N ARG A 53 6.63 29.59 -23.52
CA ARG A 53 5.94 28.75 -22.54
C ARG A 53 5.40 27.47 -23.17
N HIS A 54 5.96 26.34 -22.78
CA HIS A 54 5.62 25.00 -23.19
C HIS A 54 4.87 24.24 -22.08
N LEU A 55 3.65 24.69 -21.78
CA LEU A 55 2.74 24.09 -20.79
C LEU A 55 2.54 22.57 -20.96
N HIS A 56 2.65 22.06 -22.18
CA HIS A 56 2.49 20.64 -22.49
C HIS A 56 3.56 19.73 -21.83
N LEU A 57 4.65 20.31 -21.33
CA LEU A 57 5.74 19.58 -20.68
C LEU A 57 5.37 19.09 -19.27
N TYR A 58 4.64 19.90 -18.49
CA TYR A 58 4.32 19.58 -17.09
C TYR A 58 2.81 19.45 -16.82
N MET A 59 1.94 20.06 -17.62
CA MET A 59 0.48 20.02 -17.39
C MET A 59 -0.09 18.58 -17.42
N PRO A 60 0.27 17.70 -18.38
CA PRO A 60 -0.18 16.31 -18.36
C PRO A 60 0.29 15.54 -17.13
N ALA A 61 1.51 15.79 -16.66
CA ALA A 61 2.06 15.16 -15.46
C ALA A 61 1.35 15.63 -14.19
N GLY A 62 1.04 16.94 -14.08
CA GLY A 62 0.24 17.51 -13.00
C GLY A 62 -1.18 16.94 -12.94
N MET A 63 -1.86 16.83 -14.08
CA MET A 63 -3.18 16.18 -14.14
C MET A 63 -3.11 14.69 -13.79
N ALA A 64 -2.07 13.98 -14.26
CA ALA A 64 -1.86 12.58 -13.91
C ALA A 64 -1.60 12.38 -12.41
N PHE A 65 -0.90 13.30 -11.75
CA PHE A 65 -0.68 13.29 -10.31
C PHE A 65 -2.00 13.43 -9.53
N LEU A 66 -2.84 14.40 -9.90
CA LEU A 66 -4.16 14.55 -9.31
C LEU A 66 -5.03 13.32 -9.56
N ALA A 67 -5.01 12.78 -10.79
CA ALA A 67 -5.76 11.58 -11.14
C ALA A 67 -5.30 10.36 -10.32
N ALA A 68 -3.99 10.19 -10.09
CA ALA A 68 -3.45 9.14 -9.25
C ALA A 68 -3.94 9.27 -7.79
N ILE A 69 -3.96 10.48 -7.22
CA ILE A 69 -4.52 10.74 -5.89
C ILE A 69 -6.02 10.41 -5.84
N THR A 70 -6.79 10.90 -6.81
CA THR A 70 -8.23 10.62 -6.87
C THR A 70 -8.49 9.12 -7.03
N SER A 71 -7.68 8.41 -7.81
CA SER A 71 -7.79 6.98 -8.04
C SER A 71 -7.60 6.17 -6.74
N VAL A 72 -6.64 6.54 -5.89
CA VAL A 72 -6.38 5.84 -4.62
C VAL A 72 -7.46 6.15 -3.59
N VAL A 73 -7.95 7.40 -3.55
CA VAL A 73 -9.09 7.78 -2.70
C VAL A 73 -10.35 7.03 -3.13
N TYR A 74 -10.59 6.93 -4.43
CA TYR A 74 -11.69 6.16 -4.99
C TYR A 74 -11.60 4.68 -4.62
N TYR A 75 -10.42 4.08 -4.79
CA TYR A 75 -10.14 2.71 -4.38
C TYR A 75 -10.40 2.48 -2.87
N HIS A 76 -9.92 3.37 -2.00
CA HIS A 76 -10.12 3.26 -0.56
C HIS A 76 -11.61 3.31 -0.17
N ASN A 77 -12.40 4.15 -0.85
CA ASN A 77 -13.84 4.21 -0.64
C ASN A 77 -14.54 2.93 -1.10
N ILE A 78 -14.12 2.33 -2.22
CA ILE A 78 -14.67 1.04 -2.68
C ILE A 78 -14.31 -0.08 -1.73
N GLU A 79 -13.09 -0.10 -1.22
CA GLU A 79 -12.63 -1.11 -0.26
C GLU A 79 -13.40 -1.03 1.06
N THR A 80 -13.66 0.19 1.52
CA THR A 80 -14.46 0.44 2.73
C THR A 80 -15.93 0.04 2.57
N SER A 81 -16.50 0.27 1.38
CA SER A 81 -17.89 -0.08 1.05
C SER A 81 -18.07 -1.53 0.57
N ASN A 82 -16.97 -2.24 0.29
CA ASN A 82 -16.93 -3.62 -0.20
C ASN A 82 -17.81 -3.87 -1.45
N PHE A 83 -17.85 -2.89 -2.38
CA PHE A 83 -18.63 -3.00 -3.61
C PHE A 83 -17.73 -3.10 -4.86
N PRO A 84 -17.19 -4.30 -5.18
CA PRO A 84 -16.11 -4.46 -6.15
C PRO A 84 -16.51 -4.13 -7.59
N LYS A 85 -17.80 -4.15 -7.95
CA LYS A 85 -18.26 -3.82 -9.31
C LYS A 85 -17.88 -2.40 -9.75
N LEU A 86 -17.71 -1.47 -8.82
CA LEU A 86 -17.27 -0.11 -9.12
C LEU A 86 -15.78 -0.03 -9.56
N LEU A 87 -14.97 -1.04 -9.25
CA LEU A 87 -13.57 -1.10 -9.71
C LEU A 87 -13.44 -1.22 -11.24
N ILE A 88 -14.52 -1.56 -11.96
CA ILE A 88 -14.50 -1.62 -13.43
C ILE A 88 -14.18 -0.24 -14.04
N ALA A 89 -14.68 0.84 -13.44
CA ALA A 89 -14.34 2.20 -13.89
C ALA A 89 -12.84 2.48 -13.72
N LEU A 90 -12.24 2.00 -12.62
CA LEU A 90 -10.82 2.14 -12.34
C LEU A 90 -9.97 1.29 -13.30
N LEU A 91 -10.43 0.08 -13.66
CA LEU A 91 -9.78 -0.76 -14.67
C LEU A 91 -9.72 -0.05 -16.03
N PHE A 92 -10.82 0.56 -16.47
CA PHE A 92 -10.87 1.29 -17.72
C PHE A 92 -9.90 2.49 -17.72
N TYR A 93 -9.87 3.24 -16.61
CA TYR A 93 -8.91 4.32 -16.41
C TYR A 93 -7.45 3.85 -16.57
N TRP A 94 -7.05 2.78 -15.86
CA TRP A 94 -5.67 2.27 -15.95
C TRP A 94 -5.33 1.74 -17.34
N THR A 95 -6.29 1.15 -18.04
CA THR A 95 -6.11 0.67 -19.41
C THR A 95 -5.86 1.84 -20.36
N LEU A 96 -6.67 2.90 -20.30
CA LEU A 96 -6.47 4.10 -21.11
C LEU A 96 -5.16 4.82 -20.77
N ALA A 97 -4.83 4.97 -19.49
CA ALA A 97 -3.59 5.58 -19.03
C ALA A 97 -2.35 4.81 -19.55
N PHE A 98 -2.41 3.47 -19.51
CA PHE A 98 -1.37 2.62 -20.04
C PHE A 98 -1.21 2.77 -21.57
N ILE A 99 -2.30 2.74 -22.33
CA ILE A 99 -2.27 2.89 -23.79
C ILE A 99 -1.68 4.26 -24.18
N THR A 100 -2.17 5.34 -23.58
CA THR A 100 -1.70 6.71 -23.90
C THR A 100 -0.21 6.90 -23.59
N LYS A 101 0.28 6.41 -22.44
CA LYS A 101 1.71 6.48 -22.11
C LYS A 101 2.56 5.56 -22.98
N THR A 102 2.03 4.41 -23.41
CA THR A 102 2.71 3.52 -24.36
C THR A 102 2.87 4.19 -25.72
N ILE A 103 1.83 4.87 -26.23
CA ILE A 103 1.92 5.65 -27.47
C ILE A 103 2.99 6.74 -27.35
N LYS A 104 3.02 7.49 -26.23
CA LYS A 104 4.07 8.50 -25.98
C LYS A 104 5.46 7.88 -25.98
N PHE A 105 5.63 6.72 -25.36
CA PHE A 105 6.91 6.01 -25.29
C PHE A 105 7.38 5.53 -26.66
N VAL A 106 6.51 4.89 -27.45
CA VAL A 106 6.81 4.45 -28.82
C VAL A 106 7.20 5.64 -29.69
N LYS A 107 6.50 6.78 -29.57
CA LYS A 107 6.85 8.00 -30.30
C LYS A 107 8.22 8.57 -29.93
N PHE A 108 8.68 8.38 -28.70
CA PHE A 108 10.05 8.73 -28.36
C PHE A 108 11.07 7.81 -29.00
N CYS A 109 10.78 6.50 -29.10
CA CYS A 109 11.63 5.56 -29.84
C CYS A 109 11.70 5.91 -31.34
N ASP A 110 10.56 6.20 -31.97
CA ASP A 110 10.47 6.58 -33.39
C ASP A 110 11.29 7.85 -33.69
N ASN A 111 11.27 8.82 -32.77
CA ASN A 111 12.00 10.09 -32.89
C ASN A 111 13.50 9.95 -32.54
N GLY A 112 14.01 8.74 -32.30
CA GLY A 112 15.41 8.50 -31.96
C GLY A 112 15.83 9.02 -30.59
N VAL A 113 14.88 9.26 -29.68
CA VAL A 113 15.19 9.69 -28.31
C VAL A 113 15.70 8.50 -27.51
N GLY A 114 16.95 8.57 -27.07
CA GLY A 114 17.60 7.52 -26.29
C GLY A 114 17.53 7.70 -24.76
N PHE A 115 18.12 6.75 -24.04
CA PHE A 115 18.25 6.75 -22.57
C PHE A 115 19.03 7.94 -22.00
N SER A 116 19.75 8.69 -22.85
CA SER A 116 20.45 9.91 -22.45
C SER A 116 19.49 11.02 -21.99
N GLN A 117 18.24 11.00 -22.44
CA GLN A 117 17.24 11.99 -22.02
C GLN A 117 16.43 11.48 -20.82
N LEU A 118 16.42 12.25 -19.73
CA LEU A 118 15.71 11.90 -18.49
C LEU A 118 14.22 11.61 -18.73
N ARG A 119 13.56 12.39 -19.59
CA ARG A 119 12.14 12.22 -19.94
C ARG A 119 11.83 10.85 -20.54
N PHE A 120 12.76 10.29 -21.32
CA PHE A 120 12.61 8.95 -21.89
C PHE A 120 12.59 7.89 -20.79
N CYS A 121 13.58 7.95 -19.89
CA CYS A 121 13.70 7.04 -18.74
C CYS A 121 12.47 7.13 -17.82
N LEU A 122 12.02 8.35 -17.49
CA LEU A 122 10.82 8.56 -16.68
C LEU A 122 9.57 8.00 -17.37
N THR A 123 9.41 8.24 -18.67
CA THR A 123 8.25 7.75 -19.43
C THR A 123 8.24 6.22 -19.51
N GLY A 124 9.38 5.59 -19.75
CA GLY A 124 9.50 4.13 -19.75
C GLY A 124 9.15 3.53 -18.38
N LEU A 125 9.64 4.13 -17.30
CA LEU A 125 9.31 3.71 -15.94
C LEU A 125 7.81 3.86 -15.64
N LEU A 126 7.18 4.95 -16.09
CA LEU A 126 5.73 5.14 -15.96
C LEU A 126 4.92 4.09 -16.73
N VAL A 127 5.33 3.72 -17.94
CA VAL A 127 4.67 2.63 -18.70
C VAL A 127 4.71 1.33 -17.91
N VAL A 128 5.86 0.99 -17.33
CA VAL A 128 5.99 -0.19 -16.46
C VAL A 128 5.08 -0.09 -15.24
N LEU A 129 5.06 1.06 -14.54
CA LEU A 129 4.20 1.25 -13.37
C LEU A 129 2.71 1.14 -13.69
N TYR A 130 2.24 1.78 -14.76
CA TYR A 130 0.85 1.69 -15.19
C TYR A 130 0.48 0.25 -15.60
N GLY A 131 1.39 -0.47 -16.27
CA GLY A 131 1.20 -1.88 -16.61
C GLY A 131 1.13 -2.79 -15.37
N MET A 132 1.99 -2.55 -14.38
CA MET A 132 1.98 -3.30 -13.11
C MET A 132 0.70 -3.03 -12.30
N LEU A 133 0.23 -1.77 -12.23
CA LEU A 133 -1.04 -1.42 -11.58
C LEU A 133 -2.23 -2.07 -12.29
N LEU A 134 -2.24 -2.06 -13.63
CA LEU A 134 -3.25 -2.75 -14.43
C LEU A 134 -3.25 -4.27 -14.17
N ALA A 135 -2.08 -4.89 -14.08
CA ALA A 135 -1.96 -6.30 -13.72
C ALA A 135 -2.52 -6.60 -12.31
N VAL A 136 -2.33 -5.69 -11.34
CA VAL A 136 -2.94 -5.79 -10.02
C VAL A 136 -4.47 -5.74 -10.09
N GLU A 137 -5.06 -4.83 -10.90
CA GLU A 137 -6.52 -4.77 -11.11
C GLU A 137 -7.05 -6.09 -11.72
N ILE A 138 -6.38 -6.61 -12.75
CA ILE A 138 -6.74 -7.89 -13.37
C ILE A 138 -6.66 -9.03 -12.35
N ASN A 139 -5.64 -9.05 -11.49
CA ASN A 139 -5.53 -10.05 -10.43
C ASN A 139 -6.66 -9.95 -9.40
N VAL A 140 -7.11 -8.74 -9.04
CA VAL A 140 -8.27 -8.53 -8.17
C VAL A 140 -9.54 -9.10 -8.81
N ILE A 141 -9.76 -8.84 -10.10
CA ILE A 141 -10.89 -9.40 -10.87
C ILE A 141 -10.83 -10.93 -10.88
N ARG A 142 -9.65 -11.50 -11.14
CA ARG A 142 -9.44 -12.96 -11.18
C ARG A 142 -9.73 -13.63 -9.83
N VAL A 143 -9.27 -13.05 -8.72
CA VAL A 143 -9.40 -13.66 -7.39
C VAL A 143 -10.81 -13.51 -6.82
N ARG A 144 -11.43 -12.33 -7.02
CA ARG A 144 -12.76 -12.04 -6.47
C ARG A 144 -13.91 -12.46 -7.39
N ARG A 145 -13.61 -12.72 -8.68
CA ARG A 145 -14.56 -13.23 -9.69
C ARG A 145 -15.86 -12.42 -9.76
N TYR A 146 -15.80 -11.11 -9.64
CA TYR A 146 -16.99 -10.25 -9.66
C TYR A 146 -17.36 -9.71 -11.05
N VAL A 147 -16.49 -9.91 -12.05
CA VAL A 147 -16.73 -9.55 -13.46
C VAL A 147 -16.69 -10.82 -14.29
N PHE A 148 -17.71 -11.03 -15.14
CA PHE A 148 -17.83 -12.17 -16.09
C PHE A 148 -17.93 -13.59 -15.50
N PHE A 149 -17.95 -13.77 -14.17
CA PHE A 149 -18.19 -15.08 -13.54
C PHE A 149 -19.60 -15.17 -12.96
N LYS A 150 -20.26 -16.33 -13.15
CA LYS A 150 -21.63 -16.60 -12.68
C LYS A 150 -21.76 -16.64 -11.16
N THR A 151 -20.68 -16.95 -10.43
CA THR A 151 -20.66 -17.05 -8.97
C THR A 151 -19.56 -16.17 -8.36
N PRO A 152 -19.91 -15.02 -7.76
CA PRO A 152 -18.93 -14.15 -7.10
C PRO A 152 -18.41 -14.80 -5.81
N LYS A 153 -17.11 -14.66 -5.54
CA LYS A 153 -16.52 -15.13 -4.28
C LYS A 153 -16.66 -14.05 -3.21
N GLU A 154 -17.70 -14.17 -2.40
CA GLU A 154 -17.86 -13.33 -1.22
C GLU A 154 -16.85 -13.74 -0.14
N VAL A 155 -16.11 -12.77 0.39
CA VAL A 155 -15.21 -12.99 1.53
C VAL A 155 -15.75 -12.12 2.66
N LYS A 156 -16.02 -12.75 3.80
CA LYS A 156 -16.49 -12.08 5.00
C LYS A 156 -15.34 -11.26 5.62
N PRO A 157 -15.63 -10.08 6.21
CA PRO A 157 -14.65 -9.33 7.00
C PRO A 157 -14.07 -10.20 8.12
N PRO A 158 -12.79 -9.98 8.51
CA PRO A 158 -12.18 -10.65 9.67
C PRO A 158 -13.07 -10.59 10.91
N GLU A 159 -13.14 -11.69 11.65
CA GLU A 159 -13.95 -11.80 12.89
C GLU A 159 -13.56 -10.75 13.93
N ASP A 160 -12.28 -10.36 13.97
CA ASP A 160 -11.75 -9.29 14.83
C ASP A 160 -12.44 -7.94 14.63
N LEU A 161 -12.85 -7.60 13.39
CA LEU A 161 -13.52 -6.34 13.09
C LEU A 161 -15.02 -6.39 13.41
N GLN A 162 -15.58 -7.58 13.61
CA GLN A 162 -16.97 -7.80 13.99
C GLN A 162 -17.15 -7.76 15.52
N ASP A 163 -16.09 -8.01 16.30
CA ASP A 163 -16.08 -7.81 17.76
C ASP A 163 -15.97 -6.31 18.08
N LEU A 164 -17.08 -5.71 18.52
CA LEU A 164 -17.16 -4.30 18.96
C LEU A 164 -16.18 -3.95 20.09
N GLY A 165 -15.61 -4.96 20.76
CA GLY A 165 -14.58 -4.79 21.77
C GLY A 165 -13.19 -4.45 21.22
N VAL A 166 -12.89 -4.71 19.94
CA VAL A 166 -11.57 -4.48 19.35
C VAL A 166 -11.44 -3.02 18.90
N ARG A 167 -10.60 -2.24 19.59
CA ARG A 167 -10.35 -0.83 19.25
C ARG A 167 -8.96 -0.59 18.68
N PHE A 168 -8.05 -1.57 18.80
CA PHE A 168 -6.74 -1.51 18.19
C PHE A 168 -6.81 -1.97 16.73
N LEU A 169 -6.87 -1.01 15.80
CA LEU A 169 -7.18 -1.24 14.39
C LEU A 169 -5.95 -1.38 13.48
N GLN A 170 -4.74 -1.13 14.00
CA GLN A 170 -3.48 -1.11 13.22
C GLN A 170 -3.32 -2.29 12.22
N PRO A 171 -3.68 -3.55 12.53
CA PRO A 171 -3.53 -4.64 11.56
C PRO A 171 -4.44 -4.54 10.32
N PHE A 172 -5.59 -3.89 10.46
CA PHE A 172 -6.69 -3.89 9.48
C PHE A 172 -6.82 -2.60 8.67
N VAL A 173 -6.01 -1.59 8.97
CA VAL A 173 -6.03 -0.33 8.22
C VAL A 173 -5.17 -0.41 6.96
N ASN A 174 -5.42 0.51 6.03
CA ASN A 174 -4.65 0.63 4.80
C ASN A 174 -3.16 0.95 5.09
N LEU A 175 -2.30 0.72 4.10
CA LEU A 175 -0.85 0.89 4.26
C LEU A 175 -0.47 2.31 4.70
N LEU A 176 -1.14 3.34 4.17
CA LEU A 176 -0.89 4.73 4.55
C LEU A 176 -1.18 4.97 6.04
N SER A 177 -2.34 4.54 6.54
CA SER A 177 -2.73 4.67 7.94
C SER A 177 -1.86 3.83 8.87
N LYS A 178 -1.32 2.69 8.39
CA LYS A 178 -0.31 1.92 9.13
C LYS A 178 0.99 2.70 9.32
N GLY A 179 1.44 3.43 8.29
CA GLY A 179 2.67 4.20 8.31
C GLY A 179 2.56 5.52 9.07
N THR A 180 1.46 6.25 8.91
CA THR A 180 1.24 7.57 9.54
C THR A 180 0.47 7.51 10.85
N TYR A 181 0.03 6.30 11.27
CA TYR A 181 -0.83 6.07 12.43
C TYR A 181 -2.14 6.88 12.40
N TRP A 182 -2.70 7.10 11.20
CA TRP A 182 -3.88 7.96 11.03
C TRP A 182 -5.10 7.54 11.86
N TRP A 183 -5.34 6.23 12.00
CA TRP A 183 -6.45 5.71 12.82
C TRP A 183 -6.38 6.12 14.29
N MET A 184 -5.18 6.42 14.79
CA MET A 184 -4.94 6.80 16.19
C MET A 184 -5.44 8.23 16.48
N ASN A 185 -5.63 9.07 15.46
CA ASN A 185 -6.11 10.45 15.63
C ASN A 185 -7.44 10.53 16.36
N THR A 186 -8.38 9.63 16.05
CA THR A 186 -9.70 9.57 16.72
C THR A 186 -9.56 9.18 18.19
N PHE A 187 -8.65 8.26 18.49
CA PHE A 187 -8.37 7.82 19.86
C PHE A 187 -7.74 8.96 20.68
N ILE A 188 -6.69 9.61 20.17
CA ILE A 188 -6.00 10.73 20.84
C ILE A 188 -6.95 11.90 21.11
N LYS A 189 -7.76 12.29 20.11
CA LYS A 189 -8.75 13.36 20.28
C LYS A 189 -9.80 13.02 21.36
N THR A 190 -10.15 11.75 21.50
CA THR A 190 -11.10 11.27 22.51
C THR A 190 -10.47 11.25 23.90
N ALA A 191 -9.21 10.83 24.00
CA ALA A 191 -8.43 10.79 25.25
C ALA A 191 -8.26 12.19 25.89
N HIS A 192 -8.26 13.25 25.08
CA HIS A 192 -8.25 14.62 25.61
C HIS A 192 -9.57 15.00 26.28
N LYS A 193 -10.70 14.43 25.83
CA LYS A 193 -12.03 14.74 26.38
C LYS A 193 -12.44 13.83 27.54
N LYS A 194 -11.94 12.60 27.56
CA LYS A 194 -12.27 11.59 28.58
C LYS A 194 -11.01 10.82 28.97
N PRO A 195 -10.78 10.56 30.28
CA PRO A 195 -9.65 9.77 30.72
C PRO A 195 -9.70 8.35 30.13
N ILE A 196 -8.52 7.75 29.97
CA ILE A 196 -8.36 6.44 29.33
C ILE A 196 -8.56 5.34 30.39
N ASP A 197 -9.71 4.68 30.33
CA ASP A 197 -9.96 3.47 31.12
C ASP A 197 -9.59 2.20 30.35
N LEU A 198 -9.36 1.09 31.04
CA LEU A 198 -9.12 -0.23 30.42
C LEU A 198 -10.24 -0.64 29.44
N LYS A 199 -11.49 -0.26 29.73
CA LYS A 199 -12.63 -0.47 28.84
C LYS A 199 -12.51 0.32 27.53
N THR A 200 -11.85 1.48 27.55
CA THR A 200 -11.67 2.36 26.37
C THR A 200 -10.54 1.91 25.45
N ILE A 201 -9.54 1.17 25.97
CA ILE A 201 -8.45 0.57 25.20
C ILE A 201 -8.98 -0.59 24.34
N GLY A 202 -9.95 -1.34 24.85
CA GLY A 202 -10.57 -2.47 24.17
C GLY A 202 -9.69 -3.73 24.15
N LYS A 203 -10.15 -4.73 23.40
CA LYS A 203 -9.46 -6.02 23.20
C LYS A 203 -8.40 -5.91 22.11
N LEU A 204 -7.36 -6.73 22.25
CA LEU A 204 -6.35 -6.91 21.21
C LEU A 204 -6.87 -7.85 20.09
N PRO A 205 -6.48 -7.58 18.83
CA PRO A 205 -6.76 -8.47 17.69
C PRO A 205 -6.19 -9.88 17.91
N ILE A 206 -6.83 -10.90 17.34
CA ILE A 206 -6.45 -12.31 17.48
C ILE A 206 -4.96 -12.54 17.17
N ALA A 207 -4.43 -11.87 16.14
CA ALA A 207 -3.03 -11.99 15.73
C ALA A 207 -2.02 -11.55 16.80
N MET A 208 -2.43 -10.73 17.78
CA MET A 208 -1.58 -10.23 18.85
C MET A 208 -1.89 -10.86 20.22
N ARG A 209 -2.86 -11.77 20.30
CA ARG A 209 -3.21 -12.44 21.56
C ARG A 209 -2.10 -13.40 21.99
N ALA A 210 -1.87 -13.47 23.30
CA ALA A 210 -0.86 -14.34 23.90
C ALA A 210 -1.06 -15.81 23.52
N LEU A 211 -2.30 -16.31 23.57
CA LEU A 211 -2.63 -17.70 23.23
C LEU A 211 -2.28 -18.03 21.76
N THR A 212 -2.65 -17.16 20.81
CA THR A 212 -2.34 -17.35 19.39
C THR A 212 -0.83 -17.41 19.15
N ASN A 213 -0.08 -16.50 19.77
CA ASN A 213 1.38 -16.47 19.65
C ASN A 213 2.06 -17.65 20.34
N TYR A 214 1.52 -18.10 21.48
CA TYR A 214 1.97 -19.32 22.16
C TYR A 214 1.77 -20.56 21.29
N ILE A 215 0.57 -20.75 20.72
CA ILE A 215 0.28 -21.88 19.82
C ILE A 215 1.24 -21.87 18.63
N ARG A 216 1.43 -20.72 17.97
CA ARG A 216 2.35 -20.57 16.85
C ARG A 216 3.80 -20.94 17.21
N LEU A 217 4.26 -20.53 18.39
CA LEU A 217 5.59 -20.88 18.87
C LEU A 217 5.70 -22.38 19.19
N ASN A 218 4.66 -22.93 19.82
CA ASN A 218 4.59 -24.35 20.17
C ASN A 218 4.60 -25.24 18.91
N GLU A 219 3.85 -24.87 17.88
CA GLU A 219 3.87 -25.56 16.57
C GLU A 219 5.27 -25.53 15.93
N ALA A 220 5.95 -24.38 15.96
CA ALA A 220 7.32 -24.27 15.44
C ALA A 220 8.30 -25.14 16.24
N PHE A 221 8.10 -25.24 17.56
CA PHE A 221 8.91 -26.05 18.45
C PHE A 221 8.69 -27.56 18.22
N GLU A 222 7.44 -28.01 18.14
CA GLU A 222 7.08 -29.41 17.87
C GLU A 222 7.50 -29.85 16.45
N ALA A 223 7.34 -28.99 15.44
CA ALA A 223 7.83 -29.26 14.09
C ALA A 223 9.36 -29.45 14.05
N GLN A 224 10.10 -28.73 14.91
CA GLN A 224 11.53 -28.89 15.05
C GLN A 224 11.92 -30.18 15.78
N LYS A 225 11.15 -30.57 16.80
CA LYS A 225 11.32 -31.83 17.54
C LYS A 225 11.08 -33.04 16.64
N ASN A 226 10.00 -33.06 15.86
CA ASN A 226 9.66 -34.17 14.97
C ASN A 226 10.67 -34.37 13.82
N ARG A 227 11.39 -33.31 13.43
CA ARG A 227 12.45 -33.38 12.40
C ARG A 227 13.80 -33.86 12.91
N ARG A 228 14.00 -33.95 14.22
CA ARG A 228 15.27 -34.36 14.83
C ARG A 228 15.01 -35.42 15.89
N SER A 229 15.28 -36.67 15.55
CA SER A 229 15.04 -37.85 16.38
C SER A 229 15.80 -37.91 17.70
N SER A 230 16.72 -36.97 18.02
CA SER A 230 17.61 -37.15 19.18
C SER A 230 18.48 -35.93 19.57
N SER A 231 18.03 -34.68 19.43
CA SER A 231 18.83 -33.53 19.93
C SER A 231 18.33 -33.03 21.30
N PRO A 232 19.21 -32.74 22.28
CA PRO A 232 18.80 -32.29 23.61
C PRO A 232 17.93 -31.03 23.53
N GLN A 233 16.87 -30.99 24.34
CA GLN A 233 16.15 -29.75 24.65
C GLN A 233 17.16 -28.78 25.27
N GLY A 234 17.46 -27.67 24.58
CA GLY A 234 18.47 -26.72 25.01
C GLY A 234 18.26 -25.33 24.42
N SER A 235 19.04 -24.35 24.87
CA SER A 235 18.93 -22.95 24.45
C SER A 235 18.93 -22.74 22.93
N ARG A 236 19.69 -23.57 22.20
CA ARG A 236 19.76 -23.54 20.73
C ARG A 236 18.46 -23.98 20.05
N SER A 237 17.69 -24.92 20.64
CA SER A 237 16.43 -25.35 20.05
C SER A 237 15.35 -24.28 20.20
N ILE A 238 15.31 -23.62 21.36
CA ILE A 238 14.40 -22.50 21.65
C ILE A 238 14.69 -21.31 20.72
N TRP A 239 15.97 -20.93 20.58
CA TRP A 239 16.37 -19.84 19.67
C TRP A 239 15.89 -20.09 18.23
N ARG A 240 16.07 -21.32 17.73
CA ARG A 240 15.67 -21.66 16.37
C ARG A 240 14.16 -21.67 16.19
N ALA A 241 13.40 -22.12 17.18
CA ALA A 241 11.94 -22.06 17.16
C ALA A 241 11.44 -20.61 17.14
N LEU A 242 12.06 -19.71 17.93
CA LEU A 242 11.77 -18.28 17.90
C LEU A 242 12.06 -17.66 16.53
N CYS A 243 13.24 -17.93 15.94
CA CYS A 243 13.57 -17.46 14.60
C CYS A 243 12.61 -18.01 13.53
N CYS A 244 12.18 -19.27 13.66
CA CYS A 244 11.24 -19.87 12.71
C CYS A 244 9.84 -19.26 12.84
N ALA A 245 9.36 -19.04 14.06
CA ALA A 245 8.03 -18.48 14.32
C ALA A 245 7.95 -16.99 13.97
N PHE A 246 8.96 -16.19 14.35
CA PHE A 246 8.92 -14.72 14.30
C PHE A 246 9.97 -14.08 13.37
N GLY A 247 10.77 -14.88 12.67
CA GLY A 247 11.81 -14.36 11.77
C GLY A 247 11.28 -13.54 10.59
N ARG A 248 10.10 -13.87 10.05
CA ARG A 248 9.50 -13.11 8.93
C ARG A 248 9.22 -11.64 9.29
N PRO A 249 8.49 -11.32 10.39
CA PRO A 249 8.35 -9.94 10.88
C PRO A 249 9.67 -9.25 11.15
N LEU A 250 10.64 -9.98 11.73
CA LEU A 250 11.94 -9.43 12.10
C LEU A 250 12.75 -9.03 10.85
N LEU A 251 12.79 -9.90 9.83
CA LEU A 251 13.40 -9.59 8.54
C LEU A 251 12.74 -8.38 7.89
N LEU A 252 11.41 -8.29 7.91
CA LEU A 252 10.69 -7.12 7.39
C LEU A 252 11.09 -5.84 8.13
N SER A 253 11.18 -5.88 9.46
CA SER A 253 11.65 -4.75 10.28
C SER A 253 13.09 -4.36 9.94
N SER A 254 13.99 -5.33 9.80
CA SER A 254 15.37 -5.08 9.38
C SER A 254 15.46 -4.44 8.00
N THR A 255 14.66 -4.90 7.03
CA THR A 255 14.64 -4.30 5.68
C THR A 255 14.19 -2.85 5.70
N PHE A 256 13.16 -2.51 6.49
CA PHE A 256 12.74 -1.11 6.66
C PHE A 256 13.80 -0.27 7.34
N ARG A 257 14.52 -0.82 8.32
CA ARG A 257 15.60 -0.11 9.00
C ARG A 257 16.74 0.22 8.03
N ILE A 258 17.19 -0.75 7.26
CA ILE A 258 18.24 -0.55 6.25
C ILE A 258 17.81 0.50 5.22
N LEU A 259 16.56 0.43 4.73
CA LEU A 259 16.04 1.42 3.79
C LEU A 259 15.99 2.83 4.40
N ALA A 260 15.59 2.94 5.66
CA ALA A 260 15.57 4.22 6.38
C ALA A 260 16.99 4.81 6.55
N ASP A 261 17.97 3.97 6.89
CA ASP A 261 19.36 4.39 7.03
C ASP A 261 19.94 4.84 5.66
N LEU A 262 19.65 4.13 4.58
CA LEU A 262 20.04 4.53 3.21
C LEU A 262 19.41 5.86 2.78
N LEU A 263 18.11 6.06 3.06
CA LEU A 263 17.42 7.32 2.79
C LEU A 263 17.93 8.46 3.70
N GLY A 264 18.40 8.13 4.91
CA GLY A 264 19.03 9.09 5.82
C GLY A 264 20.29 9.72 5.23
N PHE A 265 21.09 8.95 4.47
CA PHE A 265 22.27 9.48 3.77
C PHE A 265 21.92 10.39 2.59
N ALA A 266 20.72 10.27 2.02
CA ALA A 266 20.28 11.15 0.94
C ALA A 266 20.16 12.62 1.41
N GLY A 267 19.87 12.87 2.70
CA GLY A 267 19.76 14.23 3.25
C GLY A 267 21.05 15.04 3.09
N PRO A 268 22.18 14.61 3.66
CA PRO A 268 23.48 15.28 3.48
C PRO A 268 23.93 15.36 2.01
N LEU A 269 23.68 14.32 1.20
CA LEU A 269 24.00 14.34 -0.24
C LEU A 269 23.21 15.40 -1.01
N CYS A 270 21.91 15.54 -0.72
CA CYS A 270 21.09 16.60 -1.29
C CYS A 270 21.59 17.99 -0.86
N ILE A 271 21.98 18.18 0.40
CA ILE A 271 22.54 19.46 0.88
C ILE A 271 23.82 19.80 0.11
N SER A 272 24.74 18.83 -0.04
CA SER A 272 25.98 19.00 -0.80
C SER A 272 25.78 19.26 -2.28
N GLY A 273 24.63 18.87 -2.86
CA GLY A 273 24.30 19.18 -4.26
C GLY A 273 23.59 20.52 -4.43
N ILE A 274 23.04 21.10 -3.35
CA ILE A 274 22.36 22.40 -3.36
C ILE A 274 23.35 23.54 -3.12
N VAL A 275 24.30 23.36 -2.19
CA VAL A 275 25.35 24.33 -1.82
C VAL A 275 26.55 24.18 -2.74
#